data_AF-A0A182LVP9-F1
#
_entry.id   AF-A0A182LVP9-F1
#
_cell.length_a   1.000
_cell.length_b   1.000
_cell.length_c   1.000
_cell.angle_alpha   90.00
_cell.angle_beta   90.00
_cell.angle_gamma   90.00
#
_symmetry.space_group_name_H-M   'P 1'
#
loop_
_entity.id
_entity.type
_entity.pdbx_description
1 polymer ?
#
loop_
_entity_poly.entity_id
_entity_poly.type
_entity_poly.pdbx_seq_one_letter_code
_entity_poly.pdbx_strand_id
1 'polypeptide(L)'
;MIYTTRTTLTHLPQTHRVVVRLRHYFKNMLCPDLHPPAAVRGMQQLDRAAFSKTIKVPHLLVPKDKNLNEVCRSIKKYLLKMERYKPVITEEYKITLHPMAVQKWEDLADVKLEKLDIGSEALVWQEIQLCYDNWKYDEILKAVLPEDKEALSSFSKIGHIIHLNLKDHLLPYKQLIGEVMCDKIADCRTVVNKSLSIDNTYRNFQMELLCGEPNYQVSVKENGCLFQFDFSKVYWNPRLSTEHEKIVKMLNKHDVLYDLYAGVGPFTVPAARKGCEVLANDLNPDSYQALVTNCALNRVSKNVTCHNKDAVEFIKHELKQAFLTKCADKCFLGEMHITMNLPAMAVEHLVHFPGLLKSEDIVLHKKPLVHVYCFAKGVEDKKQIARELVERWLGMEVEDMLKEIAFVRNVAPNKDMMRVSFYLTEDLLFGRTTSKKRPLDEELRLSDLSKRPSNKMKDQRKQLAKKAKNVFSVSQAKKKDLKKTKEVSSTLKKIKVQDKREKVDQKFQDLHAQIVTKKAPKPAPKPLPAKNKNKPDTKKIEADLNVMQM
;
A
#
# COMPACT_ATOMS: atom_id res chain seq x y z
N MET A 1 30.05 -56.79 -39.70
CA MET A 1 29.95 -55.32 -39.80
C MET A 1 28.77 -54.89 -38.95
N ILE A 2 29.04 -54.04 -37.97
CA ILE A 2 28.21 -53.76 -36.81
C ILE A 2 27.09 -52.77 -37.18
N TYR A 3 25.86 -53.11 -36.81
CA TYR A 3 24.67 -52.25 -36.91
C TYR A 3 24.75 -51.15 -35.83
N THR A 4 24.87 -49.88 -36.25
CA THR A 4 24.82 -48.71 -35.38
C THR A 4 23.38 -48.24 -35.15
N THR A 5 22.95 -48.33 -33.90
CA THR A 5 21.73 -47.75 -33.33
C THR A 5 21.83 -46.21 -33.25
N ARG A 6 20.78 -45.52 -33.71
CA ARG A 6 20.58 -44.08 -33.50
C ARG A 6 20.03 -43.84 -32.09
N THR A 7 20.83 -43.21 -31.24
CA THR A 7 20.41 -42.70 -29.93
C THR A 7 19.89 -41.26 -30.09
N THR A 8 18.66 -41.05 -29.64
CA THR A 8 17.97 -39.76 -29.55
C THR A 8 18.62 -38.86 -28.50
N LEU A 9 19.07 -37.67 -28.90
CA LEU A 9 19.51 -36.60 -28.01
C LEU A 9 18.29 -35.98 -27.31
N THR A 10 18.17 -36.23 -26.01
CA THR A 10 17.23 -35.55 -25.13
C THR A 10 17.69 -34.12 -24.90
N HIS A 11 16.85 -33.15 -25.29
CA HIS A 11 17.03 -31.73 -25.00
C HIS A 11 16.94 -31.49 -23.48
N LEU A 12 18.07 -31.20 -22.85
CA LEU A 12 18.11 -30.64 -21.49
C LEU A 12 17.58 -29.20 -21.50
N PRO A 13 16.73 -28.80 -20.53
CA PRO A 13 16.20 -27.45 -20.47
C PRO A 13 17.32 -26.47 -20.12
N GLN A 14 17.51 -25.45 -20.97
CA GLN A 14 18.39 -24.32 -20.70
C GLN A 14 17.92 -23.62 -19.42
N THR A 15 18.69 -23.82 -18.35
CA THR A 15 18.54 -23.02 -17.14
C THR A 15 18.88 -21.58 -17.50
N HIS A 16 17.86 -20.71 -17.53
CA HIS A 16 18.08 -19.28 -17.50
C HIS A 16 18.86 -18.97 -16.22
N ARG A 17 20.18 -18.86 -16.33
CA ARG A 17 21.02 -18.24 -15.31
C ARG A 17 20.50 -16.82 -15.14
N VAL A 18 19.64 -16.63 -14.15
CA VAL A 18 19.46 -15.34 -13.53
C VAL A 18 20.83 -14.97 -13.00
N VAL A 19 21.57 -14.16 -13.76
CA VAL A 19 22.77 -13.50 -13.26
C VAL A 19 22.29 -12.51 -12.22
N VAL A 20 22.07 -13.01 -11.00
CA VAL A 20 22.11 -12.16 -9.83
C VAL A 20 23.51 -11.56 -9.86
N ARG A 21 23.62 -10.29 -10.23
CA ARG A 21 24.83 -9.51 -9.93
C ARG A 21 24.98 -9.56 -8.42
N LEU A 22 25.71 -10.55 -7.92
CA LEU A 22 26.22 -10.55 -6.55
C LEU A 22 26.93 -9.20 -6.43
N ARG A 23 26.39 -8.34 -5.56
CA ARG A 23 27.07 -7.10 -5.19
C ARG A 23 28.40 -7.57 -4.60
N HIS A 24 29.49 -7.35 -5.33
CA HIS A 24 30.87 -7.75 -4.97
C HIS A 24 31.39 -6.93 -3.77
N TYR A 25 30.55 -6.69 -2.76
CA TYR A 25 30.84 -5.83 -1.63
C TYR A 25 30.41 -6.53 -0.34
N PHE A 26 31.19 -6.32 0.69
CA PHE A 26 30.91 -6.83 2.02
C PHE A 26 29.61 -6.21 2.57
N LYS A 27 28.88 -7.01 3.35
CA LYS A 27 27.63 -6.54 3.98
C LYS A 27 27.99 -5.76 5.24
N ASN A 28 27.86 -4.44 5.20
CA ASN A 28 28.19 -3.55 6.33
C ASN A 28 27.58 -4.04 7.66
N MET A 29 26.31 -4.47 7.64
CA MET A 29 25.61 -4.91 8.85
C MET A 29 26.08 -6.27 9.41
N LEU A 30 27.10 -6.91 8.82
CA LEU A 30 27.83 -8.03 9.45
C LEU A 30 28.99 -7.53 10.33
N CYS A 31 29.40 -6.27 10.18
CA CYS A 31 30.46 -5.65 10.96
C CYS A 31 29.84 -4.87 12.13
N PRO A 32 30.09 -5.25 13.40
CA PRO A 32 29.56 -4.55 14.57
C PRO A 32 29.98 -3.07 14.63
N ASP A 33 31.18 -2.74 14.17
CA ASP A 33 31.66 -1.36 14.13
C ASP A 33 30.82 -0.49 13.18
N LEU A 34 30.25 -1.08 12.12
CA LEU A 34 29.41 -0.35 11.17
C LEU A 34 27.93 -0.26 11.58
N HIS A 35 27.53 -0.88 12.69
CA HIS A 35 26.16 -0.74 13.20
C HIS A 35 25.92 0.67 13.77
N PRO A 36 24.69 1.21 13.67
CA PRO A 36 24.31 2.42 14.42
C PRO A 36 24.62 2.28 15.92
N PRO A 37 24.84 3.39 16.66
CA PRO A 37 25.13 3.33 18.09
C PRO A 37 24.05 2.59 18.88
N ALA A 38 24.43 1.67 19.77
CA ALA A 38 23.48 0.92 20.60
C ALA A 38 22.61 1.82 21.50
N ALA A 39 23.10 3.03 21.82
CA ALA A 39 22.40 4.03 22.62
C ALA A 39 21.11 4.56 21.98
N VAL A 40 20.90 4.40 20.66
CA VAL A 40 19.66 4.85 20.00
C VAL A 40 18.47 3.92 20.24
N ARG A 41 18.68 2.76 20.88
CA ARG A 41 17.63 1.77 21.13
C ARG A 41 16.52 2.34 22.01
N GLY A 42 15.28 2.15 21.58
CA GLY A 42 14.09 2.61 22.29
C GLY A 42 13.77 4.10 22.11
N MET A 43 14.56 4.83 21.32
CA MET A 43 14.31 6.23 20.98
C MET A 43 12.92 6.40 20.32
N GLN A 44 12.10 7.31 20.83
CA GLN A 44 10.76 7.59 20.30
C GLN A 44 10.66 8.90 19.51
N GLN A 45 11.57 9.85 19.79
CA GLN A 45 11.72 11.11 19.07
C GLN A 45 13.08 11.10 18.39
N LEU A 46 13.12 11.42 17.09
CA LEU A 46 14.35 11.28 16.32
C LEU A 46 15.39 12.31 16.73
N ASP A 47 16.45 11.85 17.39
CA ASP A 47 17.68 12.62 17.57
C ASP A 47 18.74 12.13 16.59
N ARG A 48 18.99 12.94 15.55
CA ARG A 48 19.99 12.64 14.51
C ARG A 48 21.42 12.69 15.06
N ALA A 49 21.69 13.50 16.09
CA ALA A 49 23.01 13.63 16.68
C ALA A 49 23.40 12.37 17.47
N ALA A 50 22.43 11.67 18.05
CA ALA A 50 22.65 10.40 18.74
C ALA A 50 23.20 9.26 17.84
N PHE A 51 23.18 9.44 16.52
CA PHE A 51 23.78 8.51 15.55
C PHE A 51 25.28 8.77 15.30
N SER A 52 25.87 9.78 15.92
CA SER A 52 27.30 10.07 15.80
C SER A 52 28.14 8.92 16.37
N LYS A 53 29.04 8.36 15.56
CA LYS A 53 29.91 7.22 15.93
C LYS A 53 31.30 7.36 15.31
N THR A 54 32.34 7.28 16.13
CA THR A 54 33.72 7.20 15.65
C THR A 54 34.13 5.74 15.57
N ILE A 55 34.72 5.33 14.44
CA ILE A 55 35.24 3.96 14.25
C ILE A 55 36.61 3.99 13.58
N LYS A 56 37.42 2.99 13.88
CA LYS A 56 38.74 2.82 13.26
C LYS A 56 38.63 1.88 12.06
N VAL A 57 39.06 2.32 10.88
CA VAL A 57 38.94 1.56 9.63
C VAL A 57 40.26 1.56 8.84
N PRO A 58 40.52 0.50 8.05
CA PRO A 58 41.66 0.44 7.15
C PRO A 58 41.53 1.46 6.02
N HIS A 59 42.65 2.10 5.69
CA HIS A 59 42.82 3.00 4.56
C HIS A 59 44.05 2.59 3.77
N LEU A 60 43.94 2.62 2.44
CA LEU A 60 45.09 2.53 1.55
C LEU A 60 45.50 3.96 1.16
N LEU A 61 46.72 4.34 1.51
CA LEU A 61 47.37 5.57 1.08
C LEU A 61 48.08 5.30 -0.26
N VAL A 62 47.59 5.92 -1.33
CA VAL A 62 48.18 5.76 -2.66
C VAL A 62 49.28 6.81 -2.83
N PRO A 63 50.51 6.44 -3.21
CA PRO A 63 51.56 7.43 -3.47
C PRO A 63 51.14 8.40 -4.58
N LYS A 64 51.48 9.68 -4.44
CA LYS A 64 50.99 10.77 -5.32
C LYS A 64 51.47 10.64 -6.77
N ASP A 65 52.55 9.91 -7.00
CA ASP A 65 53.09 9.56 -8.32
C ASP A 65 52.32 8.42 -9.02
N LYS A 66 51.41 7.73 -8.31
CA LYS A 66 50.59 6.63 -8.87
C LYS A 66 49.22 7.10 -9.33
N ASN A 67 48.63 6.34 -10.26
CA ASN A 67 47.29 6.60 -10.76
C ASN A 67 46.21 6.10 -9.78
N LEU A 68 45.66 7.01 -8.97
CA LEU A 68 44.60 6.71 -8.00
C LEU A 68 43.39 5.98 -8.61
N ASN A 69 42.99 6.34 -9.85
CA ASN A 69 41.85 5.72 -10.51
C ASN A 69 42.12 4.27 -10.91
N GLU A 70 43.36 3.95 -11.30
CA GLU A 70 43.77 2.59 -11.61
C GLU A 70 43.75 1.71 -10.35
N VAL A 71 44.36 2.19 -9.26
CA VAL A 71 44.35 1.51 -7.95
C VAL A 71 42.92 1.32 -7.45
N CYS A 72 42.08 2.36 -7.52
CA CYS A 72 40.68 2.29 -7.10
C CYS A 72 39.88 1.24 -7.91
N ARG A 73 40.15 1.08 -9.20
CA ARG A 73 39.51 0.04 -10.03
C ARG A 73 39.90 -1.37 -9.56
N SER A 74 41.15 -1.57 -9.17
CA SER A 74 41.66 -2.88 -8.76
C SER A 74 41.18 -3.28 -7.36
N ILE A 75 41.08 -2.35 -6.41
CA ILE A 75 40.61 -2.61 -5.03
C ILE A 75 39.11 -2.38 -4.81
N LYS A 76 38.34 -2.11 -5.88
CA LYS A 76 36.93 -1.67 -5.81
C LYS A 76 36.04 -2.53 -4.90
N LYS A 77 36.28 -3.85 -4.83
CA LYS A 77 35.52 -4.81 -4.01
C LYS A 77 35.75 -4.65 -2.50
N TYR A 78 36.86 -4.04 -2.10
CA TYR A 78 37.24 -3.79 -0.71
C TYR A 78 36.77 -2.44 -0.17
N LEU A 79 36.20 -1.56 -1.01
CA LEU A 79 35.75 -0.23 -0.58
C LEU A 79 34.68 -0.28 0.52
N LEU A 80 34.78 0.59 1.51
CA LEU A 80 33.70 0.84 2.46
C LEU A 80 32.57 1.63 1.78
N LYS A 81 31.42 0.97 1.52
CA LYS A 81 30.28 1.61 0.85
C LYS A 81 29.14 1.86 1.82
N MET A 82 28.98 3.11 2.23
CA MET A 82 27.86 3.56 3.07
C MET A 82 27.06 4.66 2.38
N GLU A 83 25.85 4.96 2.87
CA GLU A 83 25.10 6.10 2.33
C GLU A 83 25.86 7.39 2.55
N ARG A 84 25.88 8.28 1.54
CA ARG A 84 26.49 9.62 1.63
C ARG A 84 27.94 9.63 2.14
N TYR A 85 28.65 8.51 2.08
CA TYR A 85 30.06 8.37 2.44
C TYR A 85 30.90 8.26 1.17
N LYS A 86 31.98 9.04 1.08
CA LYS A 86 32.93 9.00 -0.03
C LYS A 86 34.15 8.16 0.38
N PRO A 87 34.27 6.90 -0.06
CA PRO A 87 35.42 6.06 0.31
C PRO A 87 36.71 6.41 -0.43
N VAL A 88 36.68 7.28 -1.43
CA VAL A 88 37.87 7.72 -2.16
C VAL A 88 38.00 9.21 -1.93
N ILE A 89 39.09 9.61 -1.27
CA ILE A 89 39.42 10.99 -0.93
C ILE A 89 40.59 11.37 -1.82
N THR A 90 40.29 12.03 -2.94
CA THR A 90 41.24 12.31 -4.01
C THR A 90 42.34 13.27 -3.58
N GLU A 91 42.00 14.24 -2.73
CA GLU A 91 42.90 15.26 -2.21
C GLU A 91 44.02 14.65 -1.35
N GLU A 92 43.70 13.57 -0.62
CA GLU A 92 44.62 12.85 0.25
C GLU A 92 45.21 11.60 -0.40
N TYR A 93 44.84 11.29 -1.66
CA TYR A 93 45.16 10.02 -2.32
C TYR A 93 44.83 8.81 -1.43
N LYS A 94 43.69 8.89 -0.72
CA LYS A 94 43.32 7.93 0.32
C LYS A 94 42.08 7.15 -0.07
N ILE A 95 42.10 5.84 0.14
CA ILE A 95 40.96 4.96 -0.12
C ILE A 95 40.56 4.22 1.16
N THR A 96 39.36 4.47 1.67
CA THR A 96 38.78 3.77 2.82
C THR A 96 38.28 2.38 2.42
N LEU A 97 38.75 1.37 3.16
CA LEU A 97 38.44 -0.04 2.94
C LEU A 97 37.48 -0.55 4.02
N HIS A 98 36.75 -1.62 3.70
CA HIS A 98 35.78 -2.22 4.60
C HIS A 98 36.53 -3.01 5.70
N PRO A 99 36.27 -2.76 7.00
CA PRO A 99 37.08 -3.29 8.11
C PRO A 99 37.01 -4.82 8.28
N MET A 100 35.91 -5.48 7.90
CA MET A 100 35.90 -6.95 7.85
C MET A 100 36.58 -7.53 6.61
N ALA A 101 36.72 -6.73 5.56
CA ALA A 101 37.26 -7.18 4.29
C ALA A 101 38.78 -7.14 4.29
N VAL A 102 39.33 -6.18 5.02
CA VAL A 102 40.76 -5.90 5.11
C VAL A 102 41.09 -5.71 6.59
N GLN A 103 41.60 -6.77 7.22
CA GLN A 103 42.07 -6.77 8.60
C GLN A 103 43.60 -6.69 8.65
N LYS A 104 44.27 -7.07 7.56
CA LYS A 104 45.73 -7.06 7.39
C LYS A 104 46.10 -6.92 5.90
N TRP A 105 47.38 -6.68 5.61
CA TRP A 105 47.87 -6.46 4.24
C TRP A 105 47.59 -7.65 3.31
N GLU A 106 47.74 -8.87 3.83
CA GLU A 106 47.61 -10.10 3.04
C GLU A 106 46.20 -10.29 2.47
N ASP A 107 45.19 -9.61 3.04
CA ASP A 107 43.82 -9.64 2.53
C ASP A 107 43.69 -8.92 1.16
N LEU A 108 44.71 -8.14 0.76
CA LEU A 108 44.80 -7.45 -0.53
C LEU A 108 45.69 -8.16 -1.56
N ALA A 109 46.24 -9.34 -1.22
CA ALA A 109 47.24 -10.03 -2.05
C ALA A 109 46.75 -10.36 -3.47
N ASP A 110 45.44 -10.55 -3.66
CA ASP A 110 44.86 -10.87 -4.96
C ASP A 110 44.89 -9.68 -5.94
N VAL A 111 45.01 -8.46 -5.43
CA VAL A 111 45.08 -7.22 -6.22
C VAL A 111 46.48 -6.96 -6.76
N LYS A 112 47.51 -7.57 -6.14
CA LYS A 112 48.93 -7.45 -6.53
C LYS A 112 49.39 -5.98 -6.56
N LEU A 113 49.12 -5.26 -5.47
CA LEU A 113 49.47 -3.84 -5.31
C LEU A 113 50.98 -3.58 -5.44
N GLU A 114 51.79 -4.59 -5.18
CA GLU A 114 53.25 -4.56 -5.35
C GLU A 114 53.65 -4.31 -6.82
N LYS A 115 52.84 -4.76 -7.79
CA LYS A 115 53.05 -4.44 -9.21
C LYS A 115 52.83 -2.98 -9.56
N LEU A 116 52.11 -2.27 -8.69
CA LEU A 116 51.87 -0.83 -8.77
C LEU A 116 52.85 -0.06 -7.87
N ASP A 117 53.87 -0.74 -7.31
CA ASP A 117 54.87 -0.15 -6.43
C ASP A 117 54.22 0.50 -5.19
N ILE A 118 53.29 -0.25 -4.57
CA ILE A 118 52.61 0.08 -3.31
C ILE A 118 52.87 -1.05 -2.32
N GLY A 119 53.60 -0.76 -1.24
CA GLY A 119 53.95 -1.72 -0.19
C GLY A 119 52.97 -1.72 1.00
N SER A 120 53.24 -2.58 1.98
CA SER A 120 52.36 -2.80 3.14
C SER A 120 52.27 -1.59 4.07
N GLU A 121 53.27 -0.71 4.05
CA GLU A 121 53.28 0.59 4.74
C GLU A 121 52.17 1.54 4.29
N ALA A 122 51.60 1.32 3.09
CA ALA A 122 50.48 2.09 2.58
C ALA A 122 49.15 1.79 3.29
N LEU A 123 49.04 0.66 3.99
CA LEU A 123 47.84 0.27 4.72
C LEU A 123 47.89 0.81 6.15
N VAL A 124 47.02 1.76 6.44
CA VAL A 124 46.97 2.43 7.76
C VAL A 124 45.57 2.34 8.36
N TRP A 125 45.46 2.39 9.68
CA TRP A 125 44.17 2.41 10.37
C TRP A 125 43.93 3.78 10.97
N GLN A 126 42.88 4.44 10.50
CA GLN A 126 42.51 5.80 10.93
C GLN A 126 41.06 5.81 11.37
N GLU A 127 40.74 6.76 12.25
CA GLU A 127 39.37 6.99 12.68
C GLU A 127 38.58 7.72 11.60
N ILE A 128 37.32 7.31 11.43
CA ILE A 128 36.33 8.03 10.64
C ILE A 128 35.12 8.32 11.51
N GLN A 129 34.44 9.42 11.18
CA GLN A 129 33.18 9.79 11.81
C GLN A 129 32.01 9.34 10.94
N LEU A 130 31.16 8.49 11.51
CA LEU A 130 29.86 8.16 10.95
C LEU A 130 28.78 9.00 11.64
N CYS A 131 27.75 9.36 10.89
CA CYS A 131 26.58 10.09 11.38
C CYS A 131 25.29 9.50 10.78
N TYR A 132 24.14 10.02 11.22
CA TYR A 132 22.80 9.60 10.78
C TYR A 132 22.71 9.34 9.27
N ASP A 133 23.36 10.19 8.47
CA ASP A 133 23.36 10.14 7.00
C ASP A 133 24.00 8.89 6.39
N ASN A 134 24.79 8.14 7.15
CA ASN A 134 25.52 6.99 6.63
C ASN A 134 24.74 5.67 6.65
N TRP A 135 23.61 5.63 7.36
CA TRP A 135 22.74 4.46 7.44
C TRP A 135 21.44 4.66 6.68
N LYS A 136 20.95 3.54 6.15
CA LYS A 136 19.63 3.48 5.51
C LYS A 136 18.51 3.55 6.53
N TYR A 137 17.31 3.85 6.04
CA TYR A 137 16.10 3.85 6.87
C TYR A 137 15.90 2.51 7.60
N ASP A 138 16.13 1.37 6.96
CA ASP A 138 15.91 0.05 7.56
C ASP A 138 16.94 -0.27 8.63
N GLU A 139 18.19 0.16 8.44
CA GLU A 139 19.28 0.02 9.42
C GLU A 139 19.02 0.90 10.65
N ILE A 140 18.57 2.14 10.44
CA ILE A 140 18.17 3.07 11.51
C ILE A 140 17.00 2.52 12.31
N LEU A 141 15.91 2.15 11.64
CA LEU A 141 14.72 1.63 12.31
C LEU A 141 15.01 0.33 13.04
N LYS A 142 15.85 -0.55 12.47
CA LYS A 142 16.28 -1.78 13.14
C LYS A 142 17.11 -1.50 14.39
N ALA A 143 17.90 -0.42 14.44
CA ALA A 143 18.68 -0.05 15.61
C ALA A 143 17.83 0.65 16.69
N VAL A 144 16.83 1.43 16.29
CA VAL A 144 15.94 2.16 17.20
C VAL A 144 14.87 1.26 17.81
N LEU A 145 14.18 0.44 17.02
CA LEU A 145 13.04 -0.34 17.49
C LEU A 145 13.47 -1.46 18.44
N PRO A 146 12.66 -1.88 19.43
CA PRO A 146 12.99 -3.01 20.31
C PRO A 146 13.23 -4.32 19.55
N GLU A 147 14.18 -5.15 19.99
CA GLU A 147 14.58 -6.38 19.29
C GLU A 147 13.50 -7.47 19.27
N ASP A 148 12.64 -7.48 20.29
CA ASP A 148 11.51 -8.40 20.44
C ASP A 148 10.30 -8.03 19.57
N LYS A 149 10.34 -6.86 18.91
CA LYS A 149 9.24 -6.35 18.10
C LYS A 149 9.51 -6.56 16.62
N GLU A 150 8.47 -6.97 15.90
CA GLU A 150 8.54 -7.06 14.46
C GLU A 150 8.84 -5.69 13.83
N ALA A 151 9.75 -5.68 12.86
CA ALA A 151 10.16 -4.49 12.13
C ALA A 151 9.00 -3.85 11.34
N LEU A 152 9.24 -2.63 10.86
CA LEU A 152 8.31 -1.93 9.97
C LEU A 152 7.95 -2.82 8.77
N SER A 153 6.65 -2.94 8.50
CA SER A 153 6.14 -3.66 7.33
C SER A 153 6.55 -2.97 6.02
N SER A 154 6.41 -3.65 4.88
CA SER A 154 6.65 -3.02 3.58
C SER A 154 5.76 -1.78 3.38
N PHE A 155 6.33 -0.70 2.86
CA PHE A 155 5.59 0.53 2.52
C PHE A 155 5.19 0.58 1.04
N SER A 156 4.47 1.61 0.65
CA SER A 156 4.22 1.96 -0.76
C SER A 156 4.61 3.42 -1.02
N LYS A 157 5.31 3.67 -2.12
CA LYS A 157 5.61 5.02 -2.61
C LYS A 157 4.59 5.39 -3.69
N ILE A 158 3.92 6.52 -3.52
CA ILE A 158 2.95 7.09 -4.45
C ILE A 158 3.39 8.52 -4.72
N GLY A 159 4.12 8.75 -5.81
CA GLY A 159 4.75 10.04 -6.09
C GLY A 159 5.73 10.40 -4.97
N HIS A 160 5.51 11.54 -4.32
CA HIS A 160 6.27 11.99 -3.14
C HIS A 160 5.74 11.47 -1.81
N ILE A 161 4.66 10.69 -1.82
CA ILE A 161 4.01 10.18 -0.62
C ILE A 161 4.52 8.78 -0.28
N ILE A 162 4.88 8.57 0.99
CA ILE A 162 5.11 7.25 1.55
C ILE A 162 3.93 6.84 2.41
N HIS A 163 3.30 5.73 2.02
CA HIS A 163 2.15 5.16 2.71
C HIS A 163 2.57 3.93 3.53
N LEU A 164 2.38 4.03 4.84
CA LEU A 164 2.70 3.02 5.85
C LEU A 164 1.45 2.31 6.36
N ASN A 165 1.66 1.10 6.89
CA ASN A 165 0.66 0.36 7.67
C ASN A 165 1.32 -0.03 8.99
N LEU A 166 1.30 0.89 9.95
CA LEU A 166 1.90 0.67 11.26
C LEU A 166 1.04 -0.30 12.08
N LYS A 167 1.71 -1.25 12.74
CA LYS A 167 1.10 -2.12 13.76
C LYS A 167 1.08 -1.40 15.11
N ASP A 168 0.19 -1.82 16.00
CA ASP A 168 -0.01 -1.19 17.32
C ASP A 168 1.28 -0.98 18.11
N HIS A 169 2.19 -1.97 18.06
CA HIS A 169 3.48 -1.90 18.78
C HIS A 169 4.47 -0.87 18.23
N LEU A 170 4.25 -0.38 17.00
CA LEU A 170 5.03 0.67 16.33
C LEU A 170 4.43 2.06 16.47
N LEU A 171 3.18 2.19 16.93
CA LEU A 171 2.51 3.49 17.11
C LEU A 171 3.27 4.46 18.03
N PRO A 172 3.94 4.01 19.12
CA PRO A 172 4.79 4.91 19.93
C PRO A 172 5.95 5.54 19.16
N TYR A 173 6.38 4.93 18.05
CA TYR A 173 7.50 5.37 17.21
C TYR A 173 7.04 6.07 15.92
N LYS A 174 5.73 6.31 15.73
CA LYS A 174 5.16 6.73 14.44
C LYS A 174 5.76 8.03 13.88
N GLN A 175 6.06 8.99 14.74
CA GLN A 175 6.64 10.29 14.34
C GLN A 175 8.09 10.09 13.88
N LEU A 176 8.92 9.41 14.69
CA LEU A 176 10.28 9.03 14.32
C LEU A 176 10.33 8.23 13.03
N ILE A 177 9.44 7.23 12.87
CA ILE A 177 9.34 6.46 11.62
C ILE A 177 9.01 7.41 10.46
N GLY A 178 8.03 8.31 10.63
CA GLY A 178 7.69 9.32 9.65
C GLY A 178 8.90 10.14 9.19
N GLU A 179 9.64 10.71 10.15
CA GLU A 179 10.85 11.51 9.87
C GLU A 179 11.94 10.70 9.17
N VAL A 180 12.25 9.48 9.66
CA VAL A 180 13.26 8.63 9.04
C VAL A 180 12.91 8.28 7.60
N MET A 181 11.63 7.99 7.32
CA MET A 181 11.19 7.68 5.96
C MET A 181 11.27 8.91 5.06
N CYS A 182 10.96 10.10 5.57
CA CYS A 182 11.05 11.37 4.84
C CYS A 182 12.51 11.72 4.51
N ASP A 183 13.41 11.64 5.49
CA ASP A 183 14.83 11.97 5.35
C ASP A 183 15.57 11.04 4.37
N LYS A 184 15.21 9.75 4.39
CA LYS A 184 15.99 8.68 3.73
C LYS A 184 15.45 8.25 2.38
N ILE A 185 14.16 8.48 2.10
CA ILE A 185 13.58 8.09 0.81
C ILE A 185 13.62 9.28 -0.13
N ALA A 186 14.39 9.15 -1.20
CA ALA A 186 14.47 10.17 -2.24
C ALA A 186 13.07 10.60 -2.74
N ASP A 187 12.91 11.90 -2.93
CA ASP A 187 11.68 12.58 -3.35
C ASP A 187 10.48 12.43 -2.40
N CYS A 188 10.67 11.90 -1.18
CA CYS A 188 9.62 11.87 -0.18
C CYS A 188 9.42 13.28 0.40
N ARG A 189 8.17 13.75 0.43
CA ARG A 189 7.79 15.00 1.10
C ARG A 189 6.66 14.83 2.11
N THR A 190 5.98 13.69 2.07
CA THR A 190 4.79 13.41 2.89
C THR A 190 4.80 11.95 3.28
N VAL A 191 4.68 11.66 4.57
CA VAL A 191 4.54 10.30 5.09
C VAL A 191 3.20 10.16 5.78
N VAL A 192 2.44 9.15 5.39
CA VAL A 192 1.11 8.88 5.94
C VAL A 192 1.00 7.45 6.46
N ASN A 193 0.20 7.26 7.49
CA ASN A 193 -0.22 5.96 7.97
C ASN A 193 -1.67 5.68 7.57
N LYS A 194 -1.95 4.43 7.23
CA LYS A 194 -3.32 3.96 7.05
C LYS A 194 -4.05 3.91 8.38
N SER A 195 -5.15 4.66 8.53
CA SER A 195 -6.09 4.46 9.64
C SER A 195 -6.90 3.17 9.43
N LEU A 196 -7.34 2.56 10.53
CA LEU A 196 -8.12 1.32 10.54
C LEU A 196 -9.55 1.49 9.95
N SER A 197 -10.06 2.72 9.87
CA SER A 197 -11.37 3.05 9.29
C SER A 197 -11.25 3.30 7.78
N ILE A 198 -11.91 2.45 6.99
CA ILE A 198 -12.20 2.70 5.57
C ILE A 198 -13.59 3.33 5.52
N ASP A 199 -13.76 4.43 4.80
CA ASP A 199 -15.09 4.88 4.40
C ASP A 199 -15.64 3.90 3.36
N ASN A 200 -16.75 3.22 3.68
CA ASN A 200 -17.23 2.05 2.95
C ASN A 200 -17.73 2.38 1.53
N THR A 201 -18.12 3.62 1.25
CA THR A 201 -18.74 3.97 -0.04
C THR A 201 -17.71 4.21 -1.14
N TYR A 202 -16.71 5.09 -0.90
CA TYR A 202 -15.69 5.44 -1.90
C TYR A 202 -14.34 4.75 -1.68
N ARG A 203 -14.21 3.96 -0.60
CA ARG A 203 -12.97 3.28 -0.19
C ARG A 203 -11.79 4.20 0.08
N ASN A 204 -12.06 5.47 0.40
CA ASN A 204 -11.02 6.41 0.81
C ASN A 204 -10.47 5.98 2.16
N PHE A 205 -9.14 5.92 2.27
CA PHE A 205 -8.47 5.65 3.53
C PHE A 205 -8.42 6.94 4.33
N GLN A 206 -8.83 6.91 5.60
CA GLN A 206 -8.43 7.98 6.50
C GLN A 206 -6.91 7.87 6.68
N MET A 207 -6.19 8.90 6.25
CA MET A 207 -4.74 8.97 6.34
C MET A 207 -4.34 9.82 7.53
N GLU A 208 -3.49 9.28 8.39
CA GLU A 208 -2.83 10.06 9.44
C GLU A 208 -1.52 10.60 8.88
N LEU A 209 -1.34 11.92 8.85
CA LEU A 209 -0.06 12.53 8.51
C LEU A 209 0.96 12.25 9.62
N LEU A 210 2.07 11.61 9.27
CA LEU A 210 3.17 11.31 10.19
C LEU A 210 4.33 12.29 10.06
N CYS A 211 4.63 12.77 8.85
CA CYS A 211 5.74 13.68 8.60
C CYS A 211 5.53 14.44 7.28
N GLY A 212 6.09 15.65 7.21
CA GLY A 212 6.07 16.50 6.03
C GLY A 212 4.77 17.28 5.86
N GLU A 213 4.50 17.72 4.64
CA GLU A 213 3.36 18.59 4.33
C GLU A 213 2.08 17.78 4.04
N PRO A 214 0.88 18.29 4.39
CA PRO A 214 -0.41 17.67 4.04
C PRO A 214 -0.76 17.85 2.55
N ASN A 215 0.18 17.56 1.65
CA ASN A 215 -0.01 17.61 0.21
C ASN A 215 -0.24 16.20 -0.35
N TYR A 216 -1.49 15.89 -0.69
CA TYR A 216 -1.91 14.58 -1.19
C TYR A 216 -2.04 14.51 -2.72
N GLN A 217 -1.78 15.61 -3.43
CA GLN A 217 -1.81 15.68 -4.88
C GLN A 217 -0.55 15.04 -5.46
N VAL A 218 -0.67 13.87 -6.07
CA VAL A 218 0.47 13.11 -6.59
C VAL A 218 0.53 13.15 -8.12
N SER A 219 1.74 12.94 -8.65
CA SER A 219 1.97 12.58 -10.04
C SER A 219 2.78 11.29 -10.06
N VAL A 220 2.25 10.25 -10.70
CA VAL A 220 2.89 8.93 -10.80
C VAL A 220 3.01 8.49 -12.24
N LYS A 221 3.99 7.64 -12.53
CA LYS A 221 4.15 6.99 -13.83
C LYS A 221 3.95 5.49 -13.66
N GLU A 222 3.00 4.94 -14.40
CA GLU A 222 2.72 3.50 -14.43
C GLU A 222 2.52 3.06 -15.88
N ASN A 223 3.14 1.95 -16.29
CA ASN A 223 2.98 1.38 -17.64
C ASN A 223 3.16 2.41 -18.76
N GLY A 224 4.14 3.30 -18.59
CA GLY A 224 4.48 4.36 -19.54
C GLY A 224 3.54 5.57 -19.53
N CYS A 225 2.45 5.56 -18.77
CA CYS A 225 1.45 6.63 -18.68
C CYS A 225 1.62 7.44 -17.40
N LEU A 226 1.24 8.72 -17.46
CA LEU A 226 1.28 9.64 -16.31
C LEU A 226 -0.11 9.71 -15.67
N PHE A 227 -0.17 9.70 -14.35
CA PHE A 227 -1.41 9.84 -13.60
C PHE A 227 -1.27 10.90 -12.54
N GLN A 228 -2.25 11.79 -12.46
CA GLN A 228 -2.39 12.82 -11.43
C GLN A 228 -3.72 12.64 -10.71
N PHE A 229 -3.67 12.72 -9.38
CA PHE A 229 -4.85 12.59 -8.53
C PHE A 229 -4.52 13.00 -7.09
N ASP A 230 -5.56 13.28 -6.31
CA ASP A 230 -5.46 13.42 -4.86
C ASP A 230 -5.57 12.04 -4.20
N PHE A 231 -4.46 11.53 -3.65
CA PHE A 231 -4.40 10.21 -3.04
C PHE A 231 -5.31 10.05 -1.80
N SER A 232 -5.75 11.15 -1.18
CA SER A 232 -6.71 11.11 -0.07
C SER A 232 -8.14 10.86 -0.52
N LYS A 233 -8.46 11.10 -1.80
CA LYS A 233 -9.82 11.07 -2.33
C LYS A 233 -10.10 9.92 -3.28
N VAL A 234 -9.07 9.18 -3.71
CA VAL A 234 -9.20 8.10 -4.69
C VAL A 234 -8.45 6.85 -4.24
N TYR A 235 -8.88 5.69 -4.75
CA TYR A 235 -8.16 4.44 -4.55
C TYR A 235 -7.02 4.30 -5.56
N TRP A 236 -5.79 4.11 -5.07
CA TRP A 236 -4.64 3.75 -5.87
C TRP A 236 -3.79 2.69 -5.17
N ASN A 237 -3.33 1.68 -5.91
CA ASN A 237 -2.46 0.64 -5.40
C ASN A 237 -1.35 0.30 -6.40
N PRO A 238 -0.11 0.78 -6.19
CA PRO A 238 1.00 0.59 -7.15
C PRO A 238 1.39 -0.89 -7.33
N ARG A 239 0.97 -1.77 -6.40
CA ARG A 239 1.22 -3.22 -6.47
C ARG A 239 0.34 -3.93 -7.50
N LEU A 240 -0.61 -3.25 -8.13
CA LEU A 240 -1.44 -3.78 -9.22
C LEU A 240 -0.88 -3.46 -10.61
N SER A 241 0.21 -2.69 -10.71
CA SER A 241 0.82 -2.29 -11.99
C SER A 241 1.08 -3.44 -12.97
N THR A 242 1.58 -4.58 -12.48
CA THR A 242 1.82 -5.78 -13.29
C THR A 242 0.53 -6.45 -13.76
N GLU A 243 -0.54 -6.38 -12.97
CA GLU A 243 -1.86 -6.87 -13.36
C GLU A 243 -2.51 -5.97 -14.40
N HIS A 244 -2.39 -4.65 -14.22
CA HIS A 244 -2.81 -3.67 -15.21
C HIS A 244 -2.09 -3.91 -16.55
N GLU A 245 -0.77 -4.10 -16.50
CA GLU A 245 0.05 -4.37 -17.68
C GLU A 245 -0.38 -5.66 -18.39
N LYS A 246 -0.69 -6.72 -17.65
CA LYS A 246 -1.16 -8.00 -18.22
C LYS A 246 -2.43 -7.83 -19.04
N ILE A 247 -3.46 -7.19 -18.49
CA ILE A 247 -4.72 -6.95 -19.22
C ILE A 247 -4.46 -6.07 -20.43
N VAL A 248 -3.76 -4.95 -20.24
CA VAL A 248 -3.43 -4.04 -21.34
C VAL A 248 -2.67 -4.77 -22.45
N LYS A 249 -1.75 -5.69 -22.13
CA LYS A 249 -1.01 -6.50 -23.11
C LYS A 249 -1.90 -7.41 -23.94
N MET A 250 -3.03 -7.88 -23.41
CA MET A 250 -4.00 -8.69 -24.15
C MET A 250 -4.77 -7.89 -25.20
N LEU A 251 -4.87 -6.56 -25.02
CA LEU A 251 -5.58 -5.66 -25.92
C LEU A 251 -4.73 -5.27 -27.14
N ASN A 252 -5.40 -5.23 -28.29
CA ASN A 252 -4.91 -4.80 -29.58
C ASN A 252 -5.52 -3.45 -29.99
N LYS A 253 -4.91 -2.83 -31.00
CA LYS A 253 -5.49 -1.65 -31.64
C LYS A 253 -6.86 -2.01 -32.20
N HIS A 254 -7.84 -1.12 -32.05
CA HIS A 254 -9.25 -1.31 -32.45
C HIS A 254 -10.10 -2.24 -31.55
N ASP A 255 -9.52 -2.84 -30.51
CA ASP A 255 -10.32 -3.49 -29.46
C ASP A 255 -11.12 -2.44 -28.67
N VAL A 256 -12.18 -2.90 -28.00
CA VAL A 256 -13.01 -2.08 -27.12
C VAL A 256 -12.83 -2.54 -25.67
N LEU A 257 -12.53 -1.61 -24.78
CA LEU A 257 -12.46 -1.85 -23.34
C LEU A 257 -13.63 -1.16 -22.61
N TYR A 258 -14.36 -1.94 -21.82
CA TYR A 258 -15.38 -1.46 -20.90
C TYR A 258 -14.85 -1.54 -19.47
N ASP A 259 -14.46 -0.41 -18.88
CA ASP A 259 -13.83 -0.34 -17.56
C ASP A 259 -14.85 0.13 -16.51
N LEU A 260 -15.48 -0.82 -15.80
CA LEU A 260 -16.65 -0.53 -14.95
C LEU A 260 -16.31 0.21 -13.64
N TYR A 261 -15.05 0.08 -13.19
CA TYR A 261 -14.52 0.68 -11.97
C TYR A 261 -13.12 1.25 -12.26
N ALA A 262 -13.11 2.22 -13.16
CA ALA A 262 -11.90 2.74 -13.76
C ALA A 262 -10.97 3.44 -12.76
N GLY A 263 -11.47 3.90 -11.60
CA GLY A 263 -10.72 4.74 -10.68
C GLY A 263 -10.13 5.93 -11.44
N VAL A 264 -8.81 6.11 -11.36
CA VAL A 264 -8.07 7.16 -12.08
C VAL A 264 -7.61 6.74 -13.49
N GLY A 265 -8.00 5.55 -13.94
CA GLY A 265 -7.79 5.02 -15.30
C GLY A 265 -6.55 4.15 -15.56
N PRO A 266 -6.06 3.30 -14.63
CA PRO A 266 -4.85 2.50 -14.88
C PRO A 266 -5.02 1.40 -15.93
N PHE A 267 -6.25 0.96 -16.25
CA PHE A 267 -6.53 0.17 -17.46
C PHE A 267 -6.91 1.07 -18.63
N THR A 268 -7.83 1.99 -18.39
CA THR A 268 -8.41 2.91 -19.39
C THR A 268 -7.36 3.68 -20.19
N VAL A 269 -6.47 4.42 -19.53
CA VAL A 269 -5.49 5.30 -20.19
C VAL A 269 -4.51 4.51 -21.07
N PRO A 270 -3.84 3.45 -20.59
CA PRO A 270 -2.92 2.69 -21.42
C PRO A 270 -3.61 1.88 -22.53
N ALA A 271 -4.85 1.41 -22.33
CA ALA A 271 -5.64 0.79 -23.40
C ALA A 271 -5.95 1.79 -24.52
N ALA A 272 -6.45 2.98 -24.17
CA ALA A 272 -6.73 4.03 -25.15
C ALA A 272 -5.46 4.48 -25.90
N ARG A 273 -4.31 4.53 -25.20
CA ARG A 273 -3.01 4.83 -25.82
C ARG A 273 -2.56 3.77 -26.84
N LYS A 274 -2.96 2.51 -26.67
CA LYS A 274 -2.77 1.44 -27.67
C LYS A 274 -3.69 1.58 -28.89
N GLY A 275 -4.62 2.52 -28.87
CA GLY A 275 -5.61 2.72 -29.92
C GLY A 275 -6.87 1.88 -29.75
N CYS A 276 -7.15 1.40 -28.54
CA CYS A 276 -8.47 0.86 -28.20
C CYS A 276 -9.49 2.01 -28.10
N GLU A 277 -10.76 1.68 -28.31
CA GLU A 277 -11.88 2.50 -27.85
C GLU A 277 -12.21 2.10 -26.41
N VAL A 278 -12.47 3.07 -25.54
CA VAL A 278 -12.68 2.79 -24.13
C VAL A 278 -13.92 3.50 -23.61
N LEU A 279 -14.78 2.74 -22.94
CA LEU A 279 -15.89 3.26 -22.14
C LEU A 279 -15.57 3.01 -20.67
N ALA A 280 -15.35 4.09 -19.92
CA ALA A 280 -14.84 4.02 -18.56
C ALA A 280 -15.84 4.61 -17.57
N ASN A 281 -16.04 3.95 -16.44
CA ASN A 281 -16.96 4.37 -15.39
C ASN A 281 -16.30 4.30 -14.02
N ASP A 282 -16.60 5.26 -13.15
CA ASP A 282 -16.34 5.12 -11.73
C ASP A 282 -17.43 5.83 -10.91
N LEU A 283 -17.81 5.27 -9.76
CA LEU A 283 -18.83 5.88 -8.91
C LEU A 283 -18.29 7.11 -8.15
N ASN A 284 -16.99 7.13 -7.82
CA ASN A 284 -16.40 8.22 -7.06
C ASN A 284 -16.17 9.44 -7.98
N PRO A 285 -16.78 10.62 -7.69
CA PRO A 285 -16.59 11.82 -8.50
C PRO A 285 -15.14 12.30 -8.56
N ASP A 286 -14.36 12.13 -7.49
CA ASP A 286 -12.92 12.50 -7.50
C ASP A 286 -12.10 11.56 -8.41
N SER A 287 -12.43 10.26 -8.41
CA SER A 287 -11.83 9.29 -9.34
C SER A 287 -12.19 9.66 -10.79
N TYR A 288 -13.46 9.97 -11.06
CA TYR A 288 -13.91 10.40 -12.39
C TYR A 288 -13.19 11.67 -12.86
N GLN A 289 -13.08 12.69 -12.02
CA GLN A 289 -12.38 13.93 -12.38
C GLN A 289 -10.89 13.68 -12.67
N ALA A 290 -10.24 12.83 -11.86
CA ALA A 290 -8.87 12.39 -12.11
C ALA A 290 -8.77 11.59 -13.41
N LEU A 291 -9.70 10.69 -13.71
CA LEU A 291 -9.75 9.90 -14.94
C LEU A 291 -9.82 10.80 -16.18
N VAL A 292 -10.73 11.78 -16.20
CA VAL A 292 -10.87 12.75 -17.30
C VAL A 292 -9.57 13.54 -17.48
N THR A 293 -9.01 14.05 -16.38
CA THR A 293 -7.74 14.78 -16.38
C THR A 293 -6.59 13.91 -16.91
N ASN A 294 -6.52 12.64 -16.50
CA ASN A 294 -5.49 11.70 -16.93
C ASN A 294 -5.63 11.32 -18.40
N CYS A 295 -6.86 11.21 -18.93
CA CYS A 295 -7.06 11.02 -20.36
C CYS A 295 -6.53 12.19 -21.17
N ALA A 296 -6.76 13.43 -20.72
CA ALA A 296 -6.22 14.63 -21.35
C ALA A 296 -4.70 14.71 -21.24
N LEU A 297 -4.15 14.46 -20.03
CA LEU A 297 -2.71 14.45 -19.75
C LEU A 297 -1.94 13.49 -20.67
N ASN A 298 -2.54 12.33 -20.99
CA ASN A 298 -1.92 11.33 -21.87
C ASN A 298 -2.36 11.45 -23.33
N ARG A 299 -3.15 12.49 -23.69
CA ARG A 299 -3.63 12.76 -25.06
C ARG A 299 -4.46 11.63 -25.66
N VAL A 300 -5.28 10.97 -24.84
CA VAL A 300 -6.13 9.85 -25.24
C VAL A 300 -7.63 10.16 -25.16
N SER A 301 -8.03 11.38 -24.79
CA SER A 301 -9.46 11.75 -24.61
C SER A 301 -10.35 11.41 -25.81
N LYS A 302 -9.83 11.47 -27.05
CA LYS A 302 -10.60 11.13 -28.26
C LYS A 302 -11.00 9.65 -28.35
N ASN A 303 -10.32 8.78 -27.60
CA ASN A 303 -10.50 7.34 -27.58
C ASN A 303 -11.28 6.87 -26.33
N VAL A 304 -11.64 7.79 -25.43
CA VAL A 304 -12.21 7.45 -24.12
C VAL A 304 -13.48 8.25 -23.86
N THR A 305 -14.56 7.53 -23.54
CA THR A 305 -15.78 8.12 -23.01
C THR A 305 -15.86 7.79 -21.51
N CYS A 306 -15.85 8.82 -20.67
CA CYS A 306 -15.86 8.67 -19.21
C CYS A 306 -17.27 8.92 -18.62
N HIS A 307 -17.68 8.10 -17.66
CA HIS A 307 -18.93 8.23 -16.91
C HIS A 307 -18.70 8.25 -15.40
N ASN A 308 -19.57 8.96 -14.69
CA ASN A 308 -19.66 8.92 -13.22
C ASN A 308 -21.04 8.39 -12.81
N LYS A 309 -21.23 7.06 -12.88
CA LYS A 309 -22.50 6.40 -12.59
C LYS A 309 -22.30 5.22 -11.63
N ASP A 310 -23.40 4.84 -10.97
CA ASP A 310 -23.48 3.54 -10.35
C ASP A 310 -23.23 2.43 -11.38
N ALA A 311 -22.49 1.40 -11.00
CA ALA A 311 -22.06 0.37 -11.94
C ALA A 311 -23.24 -0.44 -12.51
N VAL A 312 -24.33 -0.60 -11.76
CA VAL A 312 -25.54 -1.30 -12.24
C VAL A 312 -26.24 -0.47 -13.30
N GLU A 313 -26.37 0.83 -13.07
CA GLU A 313 -26.95 1.77 -14.06
C GLU A 313 -26.06 1.85 -15.32
N PHE A 314 -24.73 1.87 -15.14
CA PHE A 314 -23.80 1.82 -16.24
C PHE A 314 -23.93 0.53 -17.06
N ILE A 315 -24.06 -0.64 -16.42
CA ILE A 315 -24.28 -1.93 -17.12
C ILE A 315 -25.59 -1.90 -17.93
N LYS A 316 -26.69 -1.51 -17.29
CA LYS A 316 -28.03 -1.57 -17.91
C LYS A 316 -28.23 -0.59 -19.06
N HIS A 317 -27.53 0.54 -19.02
CA HIS A 317 -27.71 1.62 -19.99
C HIS A 317 -26.49 1.76 -20.92
N GLU A 318 -25.35 2.24 -20.41
CA GLU A 318 -24.20 2.60 -21.25
C GLU A 318 -23.56 1.38 -21.91
N LEU A 319 -23.29 0.34 -21.12
CA LEU A 319 -22.69 -0.91 -21.62
C LEU A 319 -23.63 -1.62 -22.59
N LYS A 320 -24.93 -1.69 -22.27
CA LYS A 320 -25.95 -2.26 -23.16
C LYS A 320 -25.98 -1.52 -24.50
N GLN A 321 -26.04 -0.18 -24.49
CA GLN A 321 -26.06 0.61 -25.72
C GLN A 321 -24.78 0.48 -26.53
N ALA A 322 -23.62 0.38 -25.86
CA ALA A 322 -22.36 0.13 -26.54
C ALA A 322 -22.34 -1.25 -27.20
N PHE A 323 -22.87 -2.30 -26.55
CA PHE A 323 -23.02 -3.61 -27.18
C PHE A 323 -23.90 -3.54 -28.42
N LEU A 324 -25.07 -2.89 -28.34
CA LEU A 324 -25.96 -2.72 -29.50
C LEU A 324 -25.24 -2.04 -30.67
N THR A 325 -24.51 -0.97 -30.37
CA THR A 325 -23.74 -0.21 -31.38
C THR A 325 -22.68 -1.09 -32.04
N LYS A 326 -21.90 -1.86 -31.24
CA LYS A 326 -20.84 -2.73 -31.78
C LYS A 326 -21.38 -3.95 -32.52
N CYS A 327 -22.54 -4.48 -32.13
CA CYS A 327 -23.17 -5.57 -32.86
C CYS A 327 -23.76 -5.10 -34.20
N ALA A 328 -24.23 -3.85 -34.28
CA ALA A 328 -24.72 -3.26 -35.52
C ALA A 328 -23.59 -2.85 -36.49
N ASP A 329 -22.39 -2.58 -35.98
CA ASP A 329 -21.22 -2.22 -36.78
C ASP A 329 -20.58 -3.44 -37.45
N LYS A 330 -20.97 -3.69 -38.71
CA LYS A 330 -20.40 -4.76 -39.54
C LYS A 330 -18.91 -4.60 -39.84
N CYS A 331 -18.35 -3.41 -39.63
CA CYS A 331 -16.92 -3.13 -39.83
C CYS A 331 -16.11 -3.33 -38.54
N PHE A 332 -16.75 -3.69 -37.42
CA PHE A 332 -16.05 -3.93 -36.17
C PHE A 332 -15.23 -5.24 -36.24
N LEU A 333 -13.91 -5.09 -36.29
CA LEU A 333 -12.96 -6.22 -36.37
C LEU A 333 -12.27 -6.54 -35.04
N GLY A 334 -12.42 -5.69 -34.03
CA GLY A 334 -11.76 -5.84 -32.72
C GLY A 334 -12.44 -6.86 -31.81
N GLU A 335 -11.86 -7.03 -30.63
CA GLU A 335 -12.44 -7.81 -29.52
C GLU A 335 -13.03 -6.87 -28.46
N MET A 336 -14.01 -7.37 -27.71
CA MET A 336 -14.64 -6.65 -26.61
C MET A 336 -14.15 -7.19 -25.26
N HIS A 337 -13.64 -6.32 -24.40
CA HIS A 337 -13.14 -6.66 -23.08
C HIS A 337 -13.86 -5.87 -21.99
N ILE A 338 -14.16 -6.51 -20.87
CA ILE A 338 -14.80 -5.87 -19.71
C ILE A 338 -13.91 -6.05 -18.49
N THR A 339 -13.48 -4.96 -17.85
CA THR A 339 -12.73 -5.02 -16.58
C THR A 339 -13.63 -4.65 -15.40
N MET A 340 -13.67 -5.55 -14.40
CA MET A 340 -14.46 -5.37 -13.19
C MET A 340 -13.56 -5.39 -11.94
N ASN A 341 -12.68 -4.39 -11.80
CA ASN A 341 -11.68 -4.31 -10.72
C ASN A 341 -12.24 -3.76 -9.39
N LEU A 342 -13.31 -4.37 -8.88
CA LEU A 342 -13.87 -4.08 -7.56
C LEU A 342 -13.96 -5.36 -6.70
N PRO A 343 -12.84 -5.93 -6.22
CA PRO A 343 -12.78 -7.34 -5.81
C PRO A 343 -13.68 -7.77 -4.64
N ALA A 344 -14.20 -6.80 -3.87
CA ALA A 344 -15.14 -7.10 -2.79
C ALA A 344 -16.58 -7.29 -3.27
N MET A 345 -16.96 -6.72 -4.42
CA MET A 345 -18.37 -6.61 -4.86
C MET A 345 -18.59 -6.89 -6.35
N ALA A 346 -17.55 -6.86 -7.19
CA ALA A 346 -17.69 -6.98 -8.64
C ALA A 346 -18.47 -8.24 -9.08
N VAL A 347 -18.25 -9.36 -8.39
CA VAL A 347 -18.99 -10.61 -8.65
C VAL A 347 -20.50 -10.45 -8.44
N GLU A 348 -20.94 -9.62 -7.50
CA GLU A 348 -22.37 -9.42 -7.20
C GLU A 348 -23.10 -8.77 -8.37
N HIS A 349 -22.41 -7.91 -9.12
CA HIS A 349 -22.99 -7.23 -10.28
C HIS A 349 -23.07 -8.12 -11.53
N LEU A 350 -22.51 -9.35 -11.48
CA LEU A 350 -22.63 -10.31 -12.57
C LEU A 350 -24.08 -10.72 -12.85
N VAL A 351 -24.97 -10.57 -11.85
CA VAL A 351 -26.42 -10.84 -11.99
C VAL A 351 -27.10 -9.98 -13.05
N HIS A 352 -26.48 -8.89 -13.49
CA HIS A 352 -27.04 -7.95 -14.46
C HIS A 352 -26.66 -8.25 -15.92
N PHE A 353 -25.82 -9.27 -16.17
CA PHE A 353 -25.51 -9.71 -17.54
C PHE A 353 -26.52 -10.71 -18.12
N PRO A 354 -27.01 -11.73 -17.37
CA PRO A 354 -28.04 -12.62 -17.89
C PRO A 354 -29.28 -11.87 -18.35
N GLY A 355 -29.66 -12.05 -19.62
CA GLY A 355 -30.84 -11.38 -20.21
C GLY A 355 -30.67 -9.88 -20.49
N LEU A 356 -29.46 -9.32 -20.40
CA LEU A 356 -29.19 -7.89 -20.68
C LEU A 356 -29.68 -7.45 -22.06
N LEU A 357 -29.63 -8.35 -23.05
CA LEU A 357 -30.04 -8.14 -24.44
C LEU A 357 -31.34 -8.89 -24.80
N LYS A 358 -32.09 -9.41 -23.83
CA LYS A 358 -33.27 -10.26 -24.06
C LYS A 358 -34.34 -9.64 -24.99
N SER A 359 -34.49 -8.32 -24.96
CA SER A 359 -35.50 -7.60 -25.74
C SER A 359 -34.99 -7.08 -27.09
N GLU A 360 -33.76 -7.42 -27.46
CA GLU A 360 -33.08 -6.87 -28.61
C GLU A 360 -32.97 -7.93 -29.72
N ASP A 361 -33.19 -7.54 -30.96
CA ASP A 361 -33.06 -8.42 -32.13
C ASP A 361 -31.73 -8.16 -32.85
N ILE A 362 -30.65 -8.68 -32.28
CA ILE A 362 -29.28 -8.52 -32.78
C ILE A 362 -28.49 -9.83 -32.70
N VAL A 363 -27.43 -9.93 -33.51
CA VAL A 363 -26.50 -11.07 -33.50
C VAL A 363 -25.19 -10.66 -32.84
N LEU A 364 -24.67 -11.47 -31.92
CA LEU A 364 -23.44 -11.16 -31.20
C LEU A 364 -22.24 -11.77 -31.95
N HIS A 365 -21.74 -11.06 -32.96
CA HIS A 365 -20.62 -11.54 -33.76
C HIS A 365 -19.31 -11.74 -32.97
N LYS A 366 -19.13 -11.00 -31.87
CA LYS A 366 -17.96 -11.04 -30.99
C LYS A 366 -18.41 -11.21 -29.55
N LYS A 367 -17.92 -12.24 -28.86
CA LYS A 367 -18.28 -12.51 -27.46
C LYS A 367 -17.43 -11.63 -26.53
N PRO A 368 -18.03 -10.76 -25.70
CA PRO A 368 -17.27 -9.97 -24.75
C PRO A 368 -16.54 -10.86 -23.75
N LEU A 369 -15.25 -10.59 -23.53
CA LEU A 369 -14.44 -11.24 -22.51
C LEU A 369 -14.47 -10.43 -21.21
N VAL A 370 -15.08 -10.99 -20.17
CA VAL A 370 -15.10 -10.39 -18.83
C VAL A 370 -13.85 -10.77 -18.08
N HIS A 371 -13.26 -9.79 -17.39
CA HIS A 371 -12.18 -9.93 -16.42
C HIS A 371 -12.70 -9.45 -15.06
N VAL A 372 -13.25 -10.38 -14.27
CA VAL A 372 -13.80 -10.06 -12.94
C VAL A 372 -12.80 -10.40 -11.85
N TYR A 373 -12.59 -9.44 -10.95
CA TYR A 373 -11.71 -9.62 -9.81
C TYR A 373 -12.53 -9.97 -8.57
N CYS A 374 -12.02 -10.86 -7.73
CA CYS A 374 -12.68 -11.28 -6.49
C CYS A 374 -11.69 -11.63 -5.39
N PHE A 375 -12.17 -11.71 -4.14
CA PHE A 375 -11.38 -12.21 -3.02
C PHE A 375 -11.70 -13.67 -2.69
N ALA A 376 -10.72 -14.56 -2.87
CA ALA A 376 -10.80 -15.96 -2.44
C ALA A 376 -10.28 -16.11 -0.99
N LYS A 377 -11.19 -16.40 -0.05
CA LYS A 377 -10.91 -16.52 1.39
C LYS A 377 -10.86 -18.01 1.80
N GLY A 378 -9.99 -18.38 2.74
CA GLY A 378 -9.86 -19.76 3.24
C GLY A 378 -8.47 -20.37 2.98
N VAL A 379 -8.32 -21.68 3.19
CA VAL A 379 -7.08 -22.43 2.87
C VAL A 379 -7.26 -23.38 1.68
N GLU A 380 -8.49 -23.50 1.20
CA GLU A 380 -8.88 -24.33 0.06
C GLU A 380 -8.34 -23.77 -1.26
N ASP A 381 -8.58 -24.53 -2.35
CA ASP A 381 -8.19 -24.12 -3.70
C ASP A 381 -8.80 -22.76 -4.06
N LYS A 382 -7.93 -21.76 -4.16
CA LYS A 382 -8.27 -20.37 -4.46
C LYS A 382 -8.89 -20.19 -5.84
N LYS A 383 -8.51 -21.03 -6.80
CA LYS A 383 -9.09 -20.99 -8.15
C LYS A 383 -10.52 -21.49 -8.10
N GLN A 384 -10.76 -22.60 -7.40
CA GLN A 384 -12.09 -23.15 -7.22
C GLN A 384 -13.03 -22.16 -6.50
N ILE A 385 -12.58 -21.57 -5.39
CA ILE A 385 -13.36 -20.54 -4.67
C ILE A 385 -13.70 -19.36 -5.59
N ALA A 386 -12.74 -18.88 -6.38
CA ALA A 386 -12.96 -17.75 -7.27
C ALA A 386 -13.99 -18.08 -8.36
N ARG A 387 -13.92 -19.29 -8.93
CA ARG A 387 -14.88 -19.80 -9.91
C ARG A 387 -16.28 -19.88 -9.33
N GLU A 388 -16.44 -20.56 -8.19
CA GLU A 388 -17.73 -20.75 -7.54
C GLU A 388 -18.40 -19.42 -7.16
N LEU A 389 -17.61 -18.40 -6.80
CA LEU A 389 -18.13 -17.04 -6.57
C LEU A 389 -18.70 -16.44 -7.86
N VAL A 390 -18.03 -16.60 -8.99
CA VAL A 390 -18.51 -16.13 -10.30
C VAL A 390 -19.77 -16.89 -10.71
N GLU A 391 -19.76 -18.23 -10.66
CA GLU A 391 -20.89 -19.08 -11.05
C GLU A 391 -22.13 -18.80 -10.20
N ARG A 392 -21.95 -18.61 -8.89
CA ARG A 392 -23.03 -18.27 -7.95
C ARG A 392 -23.77 -17.00 -8.34
N TRP A 393 -23.03 -15.95 -8.70
CA TRP A 393 -23.63 -14.65 -9.01
C TRP A 393 -24.05 -14.52 -10.47
N LEU A 394 -23.38 -15.21 -11.38
CA LEU A 394 -23.83 -15.32 -12.77
C LEU A 394 -25.10 -16.20 -12.88
N GLY A 395 -25.27 -17.16 -11.97
CA GLY A 395 -26.42 -18.06 -11.92
C GLY A 395 -26.28 -19.30 -12.81
N MET A 396 -25.06 -19.59 -13.30
CA MET A 396 -24.76 -20.76 -14.12
C MET A 396 -23.28 -21.12 -14.04
N GLU A 397 -22.95 -22.35 -14.47
CA GLU A 397 -21.57 -22.82 -14.59
C GLU A 397 -20.85 -22.08 -15.71
N VAL A 398 -19.54 -21.86 -15.54
CA VAL A 398 -18.72 -21.09 -16.49
C VAL A 398 -17.67 -21.92 -17.21
N GLU A 399 -17.59 -23.24 -17.01
CA GLU A 399 -16.54 -24.11 -17.58
C GLU A 399 -16.33 -23.85 -19.09
N ASP A 400 -17.40 -23.98 -19.87
CA ASP A 400 -17.35 -23.86 -21.34
C ASP A 400 -17.10 -22.42 -21.83
N MET A 401 -17.19 -21.45 -20.92
CA MET A 401 -16.96 -20.03 -21.17
C MET A 401 -15.63 -19.55 -20.60
N LEU A 402 -14.95 -20.38 -19.81
CA LEU A 402 -13.80 -19.99 -19.01
C LEU A 402 -12.58 -19.84 -19.91
N LYS A 403 -11.94 -18.67 -19.85
CA LYS A 403 -10.64 -18.43 -20.46
C LYS A 403 -9.51 -18.77 -19.50
N GLU A 404 -9.59 -18.28 -18.27
CA GLU A 404 -8.56 -18.51 -17.25
C GLU A 404 -9.00 -18.06 -15.85
N ILE A 405 -8.35 -18.64 -14.84
CA ILE A 405 -8.38 -18.16 -13.45
C ILE A 405 -6.96 -17.88 -12.99
N ALA A 406 -6.69 -16.62 -12.69
CA ALA A 406 -5.35 -16.13 -12.37
C ALA A 406 -5.26 -15.62 -10.94
N PHE A 407 -4.15 -15.97 -10.27
CA PHE A 407 -3.75 -15.32 -9.03
C PHE A 407 -3.20 -13.92 -9.33
N VAL A 408 -3.72 -12.91 -8.63
CA VAL A 408 -3.26 -11.52 -8.78
C VAL A 408 -2.27 -11.18 -7.68
N ARG A 409 -2.66 -11.38 -6.42
CA ARG A 409 -1.82 -11.06 -5.25
C ARG A 409 -2.38 -11.66 -3.97
N ASN A 410 -1.51 -11.81 -2.97
CA ASN A 410 -1.94 -12.00 -1.59
C ASN A 410 -2.43 -10.66 -1.00
N VAL A 411 -3.55 -10.70 -0.29
CA VAL A 411 -4.18 -9.52 0.32
C VAL A 411 -3.97 -9.52 1.82
N ALA A 412 -4.15 -10.68 2.44
CA ALA A 412 -3.95 -10.95 3.86
C ALA A 412 -3.74 -12.47 4.03
N PRO A 413 -3.35 -12.95 5.22
CA PRO A 413 -3.34 -14.39 5.50
C PRO A 413 -4.66 -15.04 5.09
N ASN A 414 -4.58 -16.13 4.33
CA ASN A 414 -5.72 -16.90 3.82
C ASN A 414 -6.70 -16.10 2.93
N LYS A 415 -6.28 -14.96 2.38
CA LYS A 415 -7.09 -14.13 1.49
C LYS A 415 -6.27 -13.67 0.28
N ASP A 416 -6.63 -14.20 -0.88
CA ASP A 416 -6.01 -13.84 -2.15
C ASP A 416 -6.99 -13.04 -3.02
N MET A 417 -6.43 -12.15 -3.84
CA MET A 417 -7.13 -11.53 -4.94
C MET A 417 -6.92 -12.38 -6.19
N MET A 418 -8.03 -12.79 -6.80
CA MET A 418 -8.07 -13.62 -8.00
C MET A 418 -8.74 -12.84 -9.13
N ARG A 419 -8.39 -13.18 -10.37
CA ARG A 419 -9.11 -12.77 -11.57
C ARG A 419 -9.70 -14.00 -12.22
N VAL A 420 -10.99 -13.96 -12.54
CA VAL A 420 -11.66 -14.96 -13.37
C VAL A 420 -11.98 -14.30 -14.70
N SER A 421 -11.52 -14.90 -15.80
CA SER A 421 -11.79 -14.40 -17.15
C SER A 421 -12.62 -15.38 -17.94
N PHE A 422 -13.76 -14.93 -18.47
CA PHE A 422 -14.73 -15.78 -19.17
C PHE A 422 -15.51 -14.99 -20.22
N TYR A 423 -15.99 -15.67 -21.26
CA TYR A 423 -16.75 -15.06 -22.35
C TYR A 423 -18.24 -14.98 -22.01
N LEU A 424 -18.89 -13.87 -22.34
CA LEU A 424 -20.35 -13.76 -22.32
C LEU A 424 -20.91 -14.36 -23.61
N THR A 425 -21.73 -15.40 -23.48
CA THR A 425 -22.37 -16.06 -24.63
C THR A 425 -23.67 -15.37 -25.03
N GLU A 426 -24.13 -15.65 -26.25
CA GLU A 426 -25.46 -15.24 -26.70
C GLU A 426 -26.55 -15.77 -25.75
N ASP A 427 -26.53 -17.06 -25.44
CA ASP A 427 -27.58 -17.65 -24.60
C ASP A 427 -27.68 -16.97 -23.23
N LEU A 428 -26.54 -16.60 -22.65
CA LEU A 428 -26.49 -15.81 -21.43
C LEU A 428 -27.11 -14.42 -21.62
N LEU A 429 -26.63 -13.64 -22.60
CA LEU A 429 -27.04 -12.25 -22.78
C LEU A 429 -28.50 -12.10 -23.24
N PHE A 430 -29.01 -13.04 -24.04
CA PHE A 430 -30.41 -13.06 -24.48
C PHE A 430 -31.34 -13.79 -23.49
N GLY A 431 -30.78 -14.44 -22.47
CA GLY A 431 -31.56 -15.18 -21.47
C GLY A 431 -32.22 -16.45 -22.03
N ARG A 432 -31.56 -17.11 -22.99
CA ARG A 432 -32.00 -18.39 -23.58
C ARG A 432 -31.59 -19.59 -22.70
N THR A 433 -30.63 -19.41 -21.80
CA THR A 433 -30.22 -20.45 -20.84
C THR A 433 -31.32 -20.68 -19.79
N THR A 434 -31.68 -21.93 -19.54
CA THR A 434 -32.53 -22.31 -18.40
C THR A 434 -31.74 -22.10 -17.11
N SER A 435 -31.85 -20.93 -16.49
CA SER A 435 -31.33 -20.73 -15.14
C SER A 435 -31.99 -21.73 -14.20
N LYS A 436 -31.20 -22.43 -13.37
CA LYS A 436 -31.75 -23.00 -12.12
C LYS A 436 -32.33 -21.82 -11.36
N LYS A 437 -33.66 -21.67 -11.34
CA LYS A 437 -34.34 -20.56 -10.66
C LYS A 437 -33.78 -20.44 -9.24
N ARG A 438 -33.30 -19.25 -8.89
CA ARG A 438 -32.98 -18.92 -7.50
C ARG A 438 -34.31 -18.80 -6.72
N PRO A 439 -34.36 -19.17 -5.43
CA PRO A 439 -35.47 -18.83 -4.55
C PRO A 439 -35.69 -17.31 -4.37
N LEU A 440 -34.78 -16.46 -4.85
CA LEU A 440 -34.88 -14.99 -4.72
C LEU A 440 -36.07 -14.37 -5.47
N ASP A 441 -36.59 -15.02 -6.52
CA ASP A 441 -37.73 -14.49 -7.27
C ASP A 441 -39.03 -14.50 -6.44
N GLU A 442 -39.14 -15.36 -5.42
CA GLU A 442 -40.24 -15.32 -4.44
C GLU A 442 -40.09 -14.16 -3.45
N GLU A 443 -38.86 -13.87 -3.00
CA GLU A 443 -38.59 -12.78 -2.05
C GLU A 443 -38.80 -11.38 -2.66
N LEU A 444 -38.49 -11.21 -3.95
CA LEU A 444 -38.73 -9.96 -4.68
C LEU A 444 -40.22 -9.77 -5.00
N ARG A 445 -40.96 -10.81 -5.38
CA ARG A 445 -42.41 -10.73 -5.63
C ARG A 445 -43.23 -10.46 -4.37
N LEU A 446 -42.80 -10.96 -3.21
CA LEU A 446 -43.42 -10.65 -1.91
C LEU A 446 -43.11 -9.23 -1.41
N SER A 447 -42.01 -8.63 -1.90
CA SER A 447 -41.59 -7.28 -1.52
C SER A 447 -42.34 -6.17 -2.27
N ASP A 448 -42.79 -6.41 -3.50
CA ASP A 448 -43.61 -5.44 -4.26
C ASP A 448 -45.04 -5.32 -3.72
N LEU A 449 -45.53 -6.33 -2.99
CA LEU A 449 -46.85 -6.31 -2.35
C LEU A 449 -46.84 -5.75 -0.91
N SER A 450 -45.68 -5.33 -0.39
CA SER A 450 -45.58 -4.83 0.99
C SER A 450 -44.74 -3.55 1.11
N LYS A 451 -45.30 -2.42 0.67
CA LYS A 451 -44.79 -1.09 1.04
C LYS A 451 -44.92 -0.86 2.56
N ARG A 452 -43.87 -1.17 3.33
CA ARG A 452 -43.58 -0.61 4.67
C ARG A 452 -42.06 -0.46 4.88
N PRO A 453 -41.60 0.57 5.62
CA PRO A 453 -40.18 0.94 5.67
C PRO A 453 -39.36 -0.11 6.43
N SER A 454 -38.30 -0.61 5.80
CA SER A 454 -37.59 -1.83 6.21
C SER A 454 -36.48 -1.55 7.24
N ASN A 455 -36.62 -2.21 8.39
CA ASN A 455 -35.60 -2.38 9.43
C ASN A 455 -34.65 -3.54 9.03
N LYS A 456 -33.63 -3.31 8.21
CA LYS A 456 -32.55 -4.30 7.92
C LYS A 456 -31.19 -3.92 8.53
N MET A 457 -31.20 -3.34 9.74
CA MET A 457 -29.99 -2.95 10.50
C MET A 457 -29.78 -3.72 11.82
N LYS A 458 -30.52 -4.82 12.07
CA LYS A 458 -30.46 -5.54 13.36
C LYS A 458 -29.54 -6.76 13.40
N ASP A 459 -29.32 -7.48 12.29
CA ASP A 459 -28.54 -8.72 12.33
C ASP A 459 -27.01 -8.56 12.19
N GLN A 460 -26.53 -7.46 11.59
CA GLN A 460 -25.09 -7.11 11.66
C GLN A 460 -24.64 -6.69 13.07
N ARG A 461 -25.54 -6.10 13.88
CA ARG A 461 -25.23 -5.69 15.26
C ARG A 461 -25.05 -6.87 16.21
N LYS A 462 -25.75 -7.99 15.99
CA LYS A 462 -25.61 -9.20 16.83
C LYS A 462 -24.30 -9.94 16.59
N GLN A 463 -23.77 -9.94 15.36
CA GLN A 463 -22.45 -10.52 15.08
C GLN A 463 -21.29 -9.64 15.60
N LEU A 464 -21.43 -8.31 15.56
CA LEU A 464 -20.45 -7.38 16.14
C LEU A 464 -20.41 -7.41 17.68
N ALA A 465 -21.55 -7.62 18.35
CA ALA A 465 -21.62 -7.76 19.80
C ALA A 465 -20.98 -9.06 20.34
N LYS A 466 -20.94 -10.13 19.54
CA LYS A 466 -20.24 -11.38 19.89
C LYS A 466 -18.72 -11.25 19.75
N LYS A 467 -18.23 -10.42 18.80
CA LYS A 467 -16.80 -10.11 18.62
C LYS A 467 -16.23 -9.19 19.71
N ALA A 468 -17.04 -8.35 20.33
CA ALA A 468 -16.61 -7.48 21.44
C ALA A 468 -16.45 -8.22 22.79
N LYS A 469 -17.01 -9.43 22.95
CA LYS A 469 -16.92 -10.20 24.20
C LYS A 469 -15.69 -11.11 24.30
N ASN A 470 -15.02 -11.42 23.19
CA ASN A 470 -13.86 -12.33 23.17
C ASN A 470 -12.50 -11.59 23.16
N VAL A 471 -12.48 -10.27 23.39
CA VAL A 471 -11.23 -9.47 23.46
C VAL A 471 -10.78 -9.20 24.91
N PHE A 472 -11.49 -9.70 25.92
CA PHE A 472 -11.06 -9.61 27.32
C PHE A 472 -11.07 -10.97 28.03
N SER A 473 -10.09 -11.79 27.69
CA SER A 473 -9.54 -12.86 28.52
C SER A 473 -8.07 -12.96 28.09
N VAL A 474 -7.04 -12.73 28.92
CA VAL A 474 -6.73 -13.35 30.21
C VAL A 474 -5.66 -12.51 30.92
N SER A 475 -5.78 -12.30 32.25
CA SER A 475 -4.76 -12.56 33.29
C SER A 475 -5.15 -11.92 34.64
N GLN A 476 -4.85 -12.62 35.72
CA GLN A 476 -5.43 -12.48 37.07
C GLN A 476 -4.76 -11.42 37.97
N ALA A 477 -5.53 -10.99 38.98
CA ALA A 477 -5.13 -10.51 40.32
C ALA A 477 -4.64 -9.06 40.54
N LYS A 478 -5.48 -8.22 41.18
CA LYS A 478 -5.41 -7.87 42.63
C LYS A 478 -6.60 -6.95 43.01
N LYS A 479 -7.22 -7.25 44.16
CA LYS A 479 -8.40 -6.58 44.74
C LYS A 479 -8.11 -5.12 45.15
N LYS A 480 -8.92 -4.17 44.67
CA LYS A 480 -9.53 -3.07 45.45
C LYS A 480 -10.61 -2.34 44.63
N ASP A 481 -11.67 -1.92 45.32
CA ASP A 481 -12.85 -1.14 44.88
C ASP A 481 -13.95 -1.80 44.05
N LEU A 482 -14.84 -2.54 44.73
CA LEU A 482 -16.01 -3.22 44.14
C LEU A 482 -17.37 -2.48 44.28
N LYS A 483 -17.43 -1.25 44.81
CA LYS A 483 -18.73 -0.56 45.03
C LYS A 483 -19.21 0.28 43.85
N LYS A 484 -18.34 0.99 43.12
CA LYS A 484 -18.75 1.91 42.03
C LYS A 484 -19.18 1.20 40.73
N THR A 485 -18.62 0.03 40.44
CA THR A 485 -18.87 -0.69 39.18
C THR A 485 -20.24 -1.38 39.15
N LYS A 486 -20.83 -1.68 40.31
CA LYS A 486 -22.16 -2.32 40.41
C LYS A 486 -23.31 -1.36 40.13
N GLU A 487 -23.19 -0.09 40.51
CA GLU A 487 -24.25 0.91 40.34
C GLU A 487 -24.49 1.23 38.86
N VAL A 488 -23.43 1.53 38.11
CA VAL A 488 -23.51 1.86 36.66
C VAL A 488 -24.03 0.68 35.83
N SER A 489 -23.63 -0.55 36.21
CA SER A 489 -24.11 -1.79 35.56
C SER A 489 -25.61 -2.05 35.82
N SER A 490 -26.11 -1.64 36.98
CA SER A 490 -27.54 -1.79 37.33
C SER A 490 -28.44 -0.81 36.58
N THR A 491 -27.96 0.42 36.31
CA THR A 491 -28.71 1.45 35.58
C THR A 491 -28.75 1.14 34.08
N LEU A 492 -27.65 0.64 33.50
CA LEU A 492 -27.59 0.20 32.09
C LEU A 492 -28.56 -0.95 31.78
N LYS A 493 -28.81 -1.85 32.73
CA LYS A 493 -29.75 -2.97 32.56
C LYS A 493 -31.23 -2.57 32.57
N LYS A 494 -31.58 -1.36 33.03
CA LYS A 494 -32.96 -0.88 33.12
C LYS A 494 -33.47 -0.14 31.88
N ILE A 495 -32.63 0.09 30.86
CA ILE A 495 -33.03 0.77 29.62
C ILE A 495 -33.68 -0.25 28.67
N LYS A 496 -35.02 -0.22 28.55
CA LYS A 496 -35.77 -1.05 27.59
C LYS A 496 -35.71 -0.46 26.17
N VAL A 497 -35.35 -1.28 25.17
CA VAL A 497 -35.06 -0.89 23.77
C VAL A 497 -36.33 -0.80 22.91
N GLN A 498 -37.44 -0.31 23.47
CA GLN A 498 -38.70 -0.10 22.73
C GLN A 498 -39.09 1.38 22.62
N ASP A 499 -38.37 2.30 23.26
CA ASP A 499 -38.59 3.74 23.11
C ASP A 499 -37.97 4.28 21.81
N LYS A 500 -38.65 5.25 21.16
CA LYS A 500 -38.15 5.94 19.95
C LYS A 500 -36.73 6.50 20.18
N ARG A 501 -35.90 6.42 19.14
CA ARG A 501 -34.44 6.65 19.15
C ARG A 501 -34.00 7.95 19.85
N GLU A 502 -34.75 9.03 19.67
CA GLU A 502 -34.49 10.34 20.32
C GLU A 502 -34.58 10.30 21.85
N LYS A 503 -35.50 9.52 22.42
CA LYS A 503 -35.61 9.36 23.89
C LYS A 503 -34.49 8.51 24.49
N VAL A 504 -33.91 7.61 23.71
CA VAL A 504 -32.76 6.78 24.13
C VAL A 504 -31.49 7.61 24.10
N ASP A 505 -31.30 8.43 23.06
CA ASP A 505 -30.16 9.33 22.94
C ASP A 505 -30.18 10.43 24.02
N GLN A 506 -31.37 10.99 24.34
CA GLN A 506 -31.51 11.94 25.46
C GLN A 506 -31.17 11.29 26.81
N LYS A 507 -31.67 10.08 27.09
CA LYS A 507 -31.33 9.35 28.33
C LYS A 507 -29.84 9.01 28.43
N PHE A 508 -29.16 8.81 27.29
CA PHE A 508 -27.72 8.56 27.24
C PHE A 508 -26.91 9.84 27.51
N GLN A 509 -27.36 10.97 26.96
CA GLN A 509 -26.79 12.29 27.22
C GLN A 509 -26.97 12.70 28.68
N ASP A 510 -28.14 12.46 29.27
CA ASP A 510 -28.42 12.74 30.69
C ASP A 510 -27.55 11.87 31.61
N LEU A 511 -27.35 10.59 31.27
CA LEU A 511 -26.46 9.70 32.02
C LEU A 511 -24.99 10.13 31.90
N HIS A 512 -24.57 10.59 30.72
CA HIS A 512 -23.23 11.14 30.50
C HIS A 512 -23.03 12.43 31.31
N ALA A 513 -24.02 13.32 31.36
CA ALA A 513 -24.01 14.54 32.17
C ALA A 513 -23.89 14.22 33.67
N GLN A 514 -24.59 13.20 34.17
CA GLN A 514 -24.49 12.75 35.58
C GLN A 514 -23.12 12.13 35.92
N ILE A 515 -22.44 11.52 34.95
CA ILE A 515 -21.09 10.97 35.13
C ILE A 515 -20.04 12.10 35.12
N VAL A 516 -20.23 13.11 34.27
CA VAL A 516 -19.33 14.26 34.15
C VAL A 516 -19.45 15.20 35.36
N THR A 517 -20.66 15.44 35.87
CA THR A 517 -20.92 16.29 37.05
C THR A 517 -20.44 15.68 38.37
N LYS A 518 -20.16 14.37 38.43
CA LYS A 518 -19.58 13.70 39.61
C LYS A 518 -18.05 13.70 39.65
N LYS A 519 -17.36 14.34 38.69
CA LYS A 519 -15.91 14.62 38.78
C LYS A 519 -15.72 15.96 39.52
N ALA A 520 -15.35 15.89 40.79
CA ALA A 520 -14.97 17.09 41.55
C ALA A 520 -13.76 17.80 40.88
N PRO A 521 -13.67 19.14 40.94
CA PRO A 521 -12.53 19.87 40.39
C PRO A 521 -11.24 19.47 41.11
N LYS A 522 -10.12 19.46 40.39
CA LYS A 522 -8.79 19.23 40.98
C LYS A 522 -8.50 20.28 42.06
N PRO A 523 -7.92 19.92 43.22
CA PRO A 523 -7.50 20.90 44.21
C PRO A 523 -6.35 21.76 43.67
N ALA A 524 -6.33 23.03 44.07
CA ALA A 524 -5.25 23.97 43.76
C ALA A 524 -3.88 23.47 44.30
N PRO A 525 -2.75 23.85 43.68
CA PRO A 525 -1.43 23.42 44.13
C PRO A 525 -1.12 23.99 45.53
N LYS A 526 -0.53 23.17 46.41
CA LYS A 526 -0.01 23.63 47.71
C LYS A 526 1.21 24.55 47.53
N PRO A 527 1.43 25.55 48.41
CA PRO A 527 2.58 26.45 48.32
C PRO A 527 3.90 25.73 48.60
N LEU A 528 4.96 26.13 47.89
CA LEU A 528 6.34 25.71 48.16
C LEU A 528 6.88 26.39 49.44
N PRO A 529 7.77 25.74 50.21
CA PRO A 529 8.34 26.31 51.43
C PRO A 529 9.26 27.50 51.12
N ALA A 530 9.20 28.52 51.97
CA ALA A 530 9.96 29.76 51.85
C ALA A 530 11.47 29.51 51.88
N LYS A 531 12.17 29.98 50.84
CA LYS A 531 13.61 30.26 50.88
C LYS A 531 13.84 31.70 50.43
N ASN A 532 14.52 32.44 51.31
CA ASN A 532 14.92 33.83 51.22
C ASN A 532 15.33 34.28 49.81
N LYS A 533 14.73 35.36 49.33
CA LYS A 533 15.28 36.20 48.26
C LYS A 533 15.20 37.66 48.67
N ASN A 534 16.36 38.31 48.70
CA ASN A 534 16.52 39.75 48.77
C ASN A 534 15.72 40.43 47.64
N LYS A 535 15.10 41.57 47.96
CA LYS A 535 14.35 42.41 46.99
C LYS A 535 15.30 42.94 45.89
N PRO A 536 14.91 42.87 44.61
CA PRO A 536 15.64 43.54 43.54
C PRO A 536 15.32 45.04 43.50
N ASP A 537 16.36 45.84 43.28
CA ASP A 537 16.35 47.30 43.18
C ASP A 537 15.82 47.74 41.81
N THR A 538 14.62 48.33 41.79
CA THR A 538 13.92 48.75 40.57
C THR A 538 14.50 50.03 39.93
N LYS A 539 15.51 50.67 40.54
CA LYS A 539 16.15 51.87 39.94
C LYS A 539 17.13 51.57 38.82
N LYS A 540 17.50 50.31 38.59
CA LYS A 540 18.46 49.93 37.53
C LYS A 540 17.80 49.61 36.18
N ILE A 541 16.48 49.39 36.15
CA ILE A 541 15.76 48.99 34.92
C ILE A 541 15.30 50.22 34.13
N GLU A 542 15.04 51.36 34.79
CA GLU A 542 14.69 52.63 34.11
C GLU A 542 15.90 53.34 33.48
N ALA A 543 17.14 53.05 33.92
CA ALA A 543 18.34 53.63 33.34
C ALA A 543 18.76 52.96 32.01
N ASP A 544 18.51 51.65 31.86
CA ASP A 544 18.91 50.90 30.67
C ASP A 544 17.93 51.06 29.49
N LEU A 545 16.70 51.54 29.75
CA LEU A 545 15.69 51.83 28.71
C LEU A 545 15.90 53.18 28.01
N ASN A 546 16.60 54.14 28.64
CA ASN A 546 16.88 55.46 28.05
C ASN A 546 18.19 55.52 27.24
N VAL A 547 18.97 54.44 27.17
CA VAL A 547 20.22 54.39 26.36
C VAL A 547 20.01 53.75 24.98
N MET A 548 18.82 53.21 24.68
CA MET A 548 18.48 52.68 23.34
C MET A 548 17.67 53.65 22.45
N GLN A 549 17.54 54.93 22.83
CA GLN A 549 16.87 55.96 22.04
C GLN A 549 17.73 57.21 21.75
N MET A 550 19.06 57.08 21.71
CA MET A 550 19.95 58.05 21.05
C MET A 550 20.84 57.37 20.03
#